data_AF-A0A2M7G0C6-F1
#
_entry.id   AF-A0A2M7G0C6-F1
#
_cell.length_a   1.000
_cell.length_b   1.000
_cell.length_c   1.000
_cell.angle_alpha   90.00
_cell.angle_beta   90.00
_cell.angle_gamma   90.00
#
_symmetry.space_group_name_H-M   'P 1'
#
loop_
_entity.id
_entity.type
_entity.pdbx_description
1 polymer ?
#
loop_
_entity_poly.entity_id
_entity_poly.type
_entity_poly.pdbx_seq_one_letter_code
_entity_poly.pdbx_strand_id
1 'polypeptide(L)'
;MPSSGSAARLPELGLIEGYYGTPWSWQERHENMSFLAAAGYRFFLYAPKADAGLRREWQRPFSDSHFAALEKFSQACQTQGVRFGMGLSPYEIYLDFNAEAQQALAAKLEAFNRLGVRDLALLFDDMRGDIPQLAQKQIEIVHWAAERSQADRILVCPSYYSDDPVLDKVFGQRDPDYLSRLGQGLDPAIEIFWTGEEVCSRAFSVGHLRRVAQELNRKPFLWDNYPVNDGQRMSQYLYLRGFTGRPAKIADEISAHGINPALQPTLTRIPALSLIESYLQGENYEYRAAGHRAARQVLGPELGDLLHEDLLTLQDIGLDRLAEKAAWLRERYSGQTHPGAREILRWLDGAYRISQEMVQTQ
;
A
#
# COMPACT_ATOMS: atom_id res chain seq x y z
N MET A 1 19.64 36.73 11.57
CA MET A 1 18.71 36.43 10.46
C MET A 1 18.34 34.96 10.60
N PRO A 2 17.12 34.61 11.07
CA PRO A 2 16.69 33.23 11.02
C PRO A 2 16.66 32.83 9.55
N SER A 3 17.37 31.76 9.19
CA SER A 3 17.27 31.17 7.85
C SER A 3 15.79 30.91 7.58
N SER A 4 15.28 31.45 6.48
CA SER A 4 13.98 31.10 5.92
C SER A 4 14.02 29.61 5.57
N GLY A 5 13.72 28.77 6.56
CA GLY A 5 13.53 27.34 6.34
C GLY A 5 12.39 27.22 5.35
N SER A 6 12.71 26.70 4.16
CA SER A 6 11.69 26.21 3.23
C SER A 6 10.76 25.32 4.05
N ALA A 7 9.47 25.69 4.16
CA ALA A 7 8.48 24.80 4.75
C ALA A 7 8.63 23.45 4.03
N ALA A 8 8.83 22.38 4.80
CA ALA A 8 9.02 21.06 4.21
C ALA A 8 7.82 20.75 3.32
N ARG A 9 8.08 20.40 2.06
CA ARG A 9 7.03 19.99 1.13
C ARG A 9 6.35 18.76 1.71
N LEU A 10 5.03 18.78 1.85
CA LEU A 10 4.27 17.57 2.16
C LEU A 10 4.14 16.76 0.86
N PRO A 11 4.62 15.51 0.80
CA PRO A 11 4.35 14.67 -0.36
C PRO A 11 2.87 14.31 -0.37
N GLU A 12 2.34 13.99 -1.55
CA GLU A 12 0.98 13.49 -1.61
C GLU A 12 0.87 12.13 -0.91
N LEU A 13 -0.10 11.99 0.00
CA LEU A 13 -0.31 10.77 0.79
C LEU A 13 -1.55 10.02 0.31
N GLY A 14 -1.53 8.70 0.44
CA GLY A 14 -2.68 7.86 0.11
C GLY A 14 -2.57 6.43 0.62
N LEU A 15 -3.61 5.64 0.36
CA LEU A 15 -3.63 4.22 0.67
C LEU A 15 -3.43 3.39 -0.59
N ILE A 16 -2.70 2.30 -0.46
CA ILE A 16 -2.62 1.23 -1.46
C ILE A 16 -3.15 -0.03 -0.79
N GLU A 17 -4.41 -0.41 -1.04
CA GLU A 17 -4.98 -1.67 -0.53
C GLU A 17 -4.39 -2.83 -1.33
N GLY A 18 -3.12 -3.17 -1.09
CA GLY A 18 -2.34 -4.12 -1.91
C GLY A 18 -1.83 -5.34 -1.12
N TYR A 19 -2.44 -5.61 0.03
CA TYR A 19 -2.06 -6.70 0.93
C TYR A 19 -2.76 -8.04 0.58
N TYR A 20 -2.18 -9.12 1.10
CA TYR A 20 -2.79 -10.46 1.15
C TYR A 20 -3.73 -10.63 2.33
N GLY A 21 -4.70 -11.53 2.21
CA GLY A 21 -5.67 -11.86 3.26
C GLY A 21 -7.09 -11.41 2.94
N THR A 22 -7.94 -11.34 3.96
CA THR A 22 -9.33 -10.91 3.77
C THR A 22 -9.37 -9.41 3.48
N PRO A 23 -9.90 -8.98 2.31
CA PRO A 23 -10.04 -7.56 2.00
C PRO A 23 -10.98 -6.86 2.99
N TRP A 24 -10.83 -5.55 3.12
CA TRP A 24 -11.79 -4.77 3.90
C TRP A 24 -13.17 -4.83 3.27
N SER A 25 -14.21 -4.78 4.11
CA SER A 25 -15.56 -4.56 3.62
C SER A 25 -15.68 -3.17 2.98
N TRP A 26 -16.67 -3.00 2.10
CA TRP A 26 -16.96 -1.69 1.50
C TRP A 26 -17.19 -0.60 2.54
N GLN A 27 -17.88 -0.93 3.64
CA GLN A 27 -18.09 0.02 4.74
C GLN A 27 -16.76 0.44 5.38
N GLU A 28 -15.88 -0.51 5.69
CA GLU A 28 -14.57 -0.23 6.28
C GLU A 28 -13.68 0.62 5.35
N ARG A 29 -13.77 0.43 4.03
CA ARG A 29 -13.11 1.27 3.02
C ARG A 29 -13.63 2.71 3.05
N HIS A 30 -14.95 2.89 3.04
CA HIS A 30 -15.59 4.22 3.12
C HIS A 30 -15.18 4.96 4.39
N GLU A 31 -15.27 4.30 5.55
CA GLU A 31 -14.92 4.90 6.84
C GLU A 31 -13.44 5.29 6.90
N ASN A 32 -12.55 4.43 6.39
CA ASN A 32 -11.12 4.73 6.37
C ASN A 32 -10.77 5.90 5.47
N MET A 33 -11.28 5.89 4.23
CA MET A 33 -10.98 7.00 3.34
C MET A 33 -11.59 8.31 3.82
N SER A 34 -12.77 8.28 4.44
CA SER A 34 -13.33 9.50 5.01
C SER A 34 -12.49 10.06 6.15
N PHE A 35 -12.06 9.19 7.06
CA PHE A 35 -11.19 9.58 8.16
C PHE A 35 -9.85 10.14 7.67
N LEU A 36 -9.19 9.47 6.73
CA LEU A 36 -7.86 9.87 6.27
C LEU A 36 -7.91 11.06 5.29
N ALA A 37 -8.99 11.23 4.53
CA ALA A 37 -9.20 12.42 3.72
C ALA A 37 -9.24 13.68 4.58
N ALA A 38 -9.90 13.64 5.75
CA ALA A 38 -9.88 14.73 6.71
C ALA A 38 -8.46 15.01 7.25
N ALA A 39 -7.60 14.00 7.29
CA ALA A 39 -6.20 14.12 7.68
C ALA A 39 -5.23 14.48 6.52
N GLY A 40 -5.71 14.66 5.29
CA GLY A 40 -4.86 15.09 4.16
C GLY A 40 -4.46 14.00 3.16
N TYR A 41 -4.97 12.76 3.29
CA TYR A 41 -4.76 11.71 2.28
C TYR A 41 -5.63 11.95 1.06
N ARG A 42 -5.08 11.81 -0.16
CA ARG A 42 -5.71 12.26 -1.42
C ARG A 42 -5.81 11.21 -2.50
N PHE A 43 -5.34 9.99 -2.27
CA PHE A 43 -5.61 8.88 -3.18
C PHE A 43 -5.88 7.56 -2.45
N PHE A 44 -6.62 6.69 -3.11
CA PHE A 44 -6.86 5.31 -2.70
C PHE A 44 -6.69 4.40 -3.92
N LEU A 45 -5.73 3.48 -3.87
CA LEU A 45 -5.53 2.48 -4.91
C LEU A 45 -6.12 1.14 -4.45
N TYR A 46 -7.19 0.71 -5.11
CA TYR A 46 -7.82 -0.59 -4.89
C TYR A 46 -7.03 -1.67 -5.65
N ALA A 47 -6.28 -2.50 -4.92
CA ALA A 47 -5.49 -3.59 -5.49
C ALA A 47 -5.41 -4.85 -4.59
N PRO A 48 -6.48 -5.24 -3.85
CA PRO A 48 -6.37 -6.30 -2.87
C PRO A 48 -6.00 -7.61 -3.54
N LYS A 49 -4.98 -8.32 -3.03
CA LYS A 49 -4.45 -9.52 -3.70
C LYS A 49 -5.50 -10.62 -3.84
N ALA A 50 -6.44 -10.69 -2.89
CA ALA A 50 -7.54 -11.65 -2.91
C ALA A 50 -8.59 -11.42 -4.02
N ASP A 51 -8.60 -10.27 -4.69
CA ASP A 51 -9.51 -10.02 -5.81
C ASP A 51 -8.95 -10.64 -7.10
N ALA A 52 -9.35 -11.87 -7.38
CA ALA A 52 -8.92 -12.61 -8.56
C ALA A 52 -9.23 -11.86 -9.87
N GLY A 53 -10.29 -11.02 -9.90
CA GLY A 53 -10.66 -10.21 -11.06
C GLY A 53 -9.68 -9.09 -11.38
N LEU A 54 -8.70 -8.84 -10.51
CA LEU A 54 -7.56 -7.95 -10.73
C LEU A 54 -6.24 -8.69 -10.93
N ARG A 55 -6.22 -10.01 -10.75
CA ARG A 55 -5.00 -10.83 -10.82
C ARG A 55 -5.21 -12.06 -11.71
N ARG A 56 -5.36 -13.26 -11.15
CA ARG A 56 -5.38 -14.52 -11.92
C ARG A 56 -6.54 -14.65 -12.90
N GLU A 57 -7.66 -14.02 -12.62
CA GLU A 57 -8.85 -14.00 -13.47
C GLU A 57 -9.07 -12.62 -14.11
N TRP A 58 -8.00 -11.83 -14.29
CA TRP A 58 -8.09 -10.45 -14.78
C TRP A 58 -8.81 -10.30 -16.12
N GLN A 59 -8.83 -11.33 -16.97
CA GLN A 59 -9.54 -11.29 -18.24
C GLN A 59 -11.07 -11.37 -18.09
N ARG A 60 -11.56 -11.86 -16.94
CA ARG A 60 -13.00 -11.96 -16.68
C ARG A 60 -13.58 -10.59 -16.32
N PRO A 61 -14.79 -10.27 -16.80
CA PRO A 61 -15.50 -9.09 -16.36
C PRO A 61 -15.84 -9.20 -14.86
N PHE A 62 -15.94 -8.06 -14.18
CA PHE A 62 -16.51 -8.04 -12.84
C PHE A 62 -17.98 -8.46 -12.87
N SER A 63 -18.47 -9.06 -11.80
CA SER A 63 -19.92 -9.23 -11.62
C SER A 63 -20.59 -7.87 -11.46
N ASP A 64 -21.86 -7.76 -11.85
CA ASP A 64 -22.63 -6.51 -11.74
C ASP A 64 -22.64 -5.95 -10.31
N SER A 65 -22.77 -6.83 -9.31
CA SER A 65 -22.78 -6.44 -7.89
C SER A 65 -21.43 -5.91 -7.43
N HIS A 66 -20.33 -6.50 -7.90
CA HIS A 66 -18.98 -6.03 -7.58
C HIS A 66 -18.68 -4.71 -8.28
N PHE A 67 -19.03 -4.59 -9.56
CA PHE A 67 -18.89 -3.35 -10.33
C PHE A 67 -19.67 -2.20 -9.70
N ALA A 68 -20.93 -2.43 -9.30
CA ALA A 68 -21.75 -1.41 -8.63
C ALA A 68 -21.16 -0.98 -7.27
N ALA A 69 -20.54 -1.90 -6.53
CA ALA A 69 -19.88 -1.56 -5.27
C ALA A 69 -18.61 -0.72 -5.49
N LEU A 70 -17.80 -1.05 -6.49
CA LEU A 70 -16.66 -0.23 -6.92
C LEU A 70 -17.11 1.16 -7.36
N GLU A 71 -18.17 1.26 -8.16
CA GLU A 71 -18.70 2.53 -8.65
C GLU A 71 -19.15 3.42 -7.49
N LYS A 72 -19.91 2.87 -6.54
CA LYS A 72 -20.34 3.59 -5.34
C LYS A 72 -19.16 4.09 -4.51
N PHE A 73 -18.11 3.26 -4.37
CA PHE A 73 -16.92 3.64 -3.62
C PHE A 73 -16.08 4.70 -4.35
N SER A 74 -15.93 4.57 -5.67
CA SER A 74 -15.29 5.57 -6.54
C SER A 74 -15.96 6.94 -6.38
N GLN A 75 -17.29 6.99 -6.49
CA GLN A 75 -18.07 8.22 -6.33
C GLN A 75 -17.86 8.84 -4.93
N ALA A 76 -17.85 8.03 -3.86
CA ALA A 76 -17.61 8.54 -2.52
C ALA A 76 -16.17 9.03 -2.29
N CYS A 77 -15.18 8.50 -3.00
CA CYS A 77 -13.82 9.06 -2.98
C CYS A 77 -13.83 10.44 -3.67
N GLN A 78 -14.46 10.54 -4.83
CA GLN A 78 -14.54 11.79 -5.60
C GLN A 78 -15.21 12.92 -4.80
N THR A 79 -16.32 12.66 -4.11
CA THR A 79 -17.00 13.67 -3.27
C THR A 79 -16.16 14.18 -2.11
N GLN A 80 -15.10 13.46 -1.74
CA GLN A 80 -14.16 13.80 -0.67
C GLN A 80 -12.82 14.34 -1.20
N GLY A 81 -12.72 14.58 -2.51
CA GLY A 81 -11.48 15.05 -3.15
C GLY A 81 -10.37 14.01 -3.14
N VAL A 82 -10.73 12.72 -3.09
CA VAL A 82 -9.79 11.59 -3.14
C VAL A 82 -9.81 11.00 -4.55
N ARG A 83 -8.63 10.85 -5.15
CA ARG A 83 -8.49 10.12 -6.42
C ARG A 83 -8.63 8.62 -6.16
N PHE A 84 -9.71 8.05 -6.70
CA PHE A 84 -9.91 6.61 -6.71
C PHE A 84 -9.10 5.98 -7.83
N GLY A 85 -8.32 4.96 -7.48
CA GLY A 85 -7.47 4.22 -8.39
C GLY A 85 -7.73 2.72 -8.37
N MET A 86 -7.36 2.06 -9.47
CA MET A 86 -7.39 0.60 -9.60
C MET A 86 -5.99 0.08 -9.90
N GLY A 87 -5.55 -0.93 -9.13
CA GLY A 87 -4.37 -1.71 -9.43
C GLY A 87 -4.75 -3.01 -10.14
N LEU A 88 -4.21 -3.21 -11.33
CA LEU A 88 -4.38 -4.41 -12.14
C LEU A 88 -3.06 -5.15 -12.19
N SER A 89 -3.01 -6.38 -11.70
CA SER A 89 -1.93 -7.33 -12.02
C SER A 89 -2.38 -8.17 -13.22
N PRO A 90 -2.09 -7.80 -14.48
CA PRO A 90 -2.46 -8.61 -15.62
C PRO A 90 -1.56 -9.87 -15.66
N TYR A 91 -1.92 -10.86 -14.84
CA TYR A 91 -1.08 -11.98 -14.48
C TYR A 91 -0.54 -12.68 -15.74
N GLU A 92 0.78 -12.79 -15.83
CA GLU A 92 1.54 -13.41 -16.92
C GLU A 92 1.32 -12.84 -18.34
N ILE A 93 0.66 -11.68 -18.49
CA ILE A 93 0.38 -11.08 -19.81
C ILE A 93 1.65 -10.82 -20.64
N TYR A 94 2.79 -10.59 -19.97
CA TYR A 94 4.09 -10.35 -20.60
C TYR A 94 4.71 -11.58 -21.29
N LEU A 95 4.21 -12.78 -20.98
CA LEU A 95 4.63 -14.01 -21.65
C LEU A 95 4.13 -14.03 -23.10
N ASP A 96 2.89 -13.60 -23.34
CA ASP A 96 2.26 -13.53 -24.66
C ASP A 96 1.24 -12.38 -24.76
N PHE A 97 1.70 -11.22 -25.25
CA PHE A 97 0.86 -10.02 -25.42
C PHE A 97 0.19 -9.95 -26.81
N ASN A 98 -0.47 -11.05 -27.17
CA ASN A 98 -1.16 -11.21 -28.45
C ASN A 98 -2.47 -10.40 -28.54
N ALA A 99 -3.18 -10.53 -29.67
CA ALA A 99 -4.44 -9.82 -29.92
C ALA A 99 -5.56 -10.14 -28.90
N GLU A 100 -5.62 -11.37 -28.40
CA GLU A 100 -6.63 -11.81 -27.43
C GLU A 100 -6.34 -11.17 -26.06
N ALA A 101 -5.07 -11.19 -25.63
CA ALA A 101 -4.62 -10.52 -24.42
C ALA A 101 -4.86 -9.00 -24.47
N GLN A 102 -4.57 -8.37 -25.61
CA GLN A 102 -4.87 -6.96 -25.87
C GLN A 102 -6.38 -6.69 -25.79
N GLN A 103 -7.22 -7.53 -26.39
CA GLN A 103 -8.67 -7.34 -26.33
C GLN A 103 -9.21 -7.46 -24.89
N ALA A 104 -8.71 -8.44 -24.12
CA ALA A 104 -9.08 -8.59 -22.70
C ALA A 104 -8.63 -7.37 -21.87
N LEU A 105 -7.43 -6.86 -22.13
CA LEU A 105 -6.92 -5.67 -21.44
C LEU A 105 -7.74 -4.42 -21.79
N ALA A 106 -8.08 -4.22 -23.08
CA ALA A 106 -8.99 -3.14 -23.50
C ALA A 106 -10.33 -3.22 -22.76
N ALA A 107 -10.93 -4.41 -22.66
CA ALA A 107 -12.22 -4.58 -21.99
C ALA A 107 -12.14 -4.24 -20.48
N LYS A 108 -11.04 -4.61 -19.81
CA LYS A 108 -10.80 -4.26 -18.40
C LYS A 108 -10.56 -2.75 -18.22
N LEU A 109 -9.75 -2.14 -19.08
CA LEU A 109 -9.50 -0.69 -19.06
C LEU A 109 -10.80 0.10 -19.30
N GLU A 110 -11.65 -0.36 -20.20
CA GLU A 110 -12.95 0.27 -20.44
C GLU A 110 -13.87 0.15 -19.22
N ALA A 111 -13.83 -0.96 -18.48
CA ALA A 111 -14.53 -1.07 -17.20
C ALA A 111 -14.00 -0.04 -16.17
N PHE A 112 -12.68 0.17 -16.11
CA PHE A 112 -12.07 1.20 -15.25
C PHE A 112 -12.43 2.63 -15.68
N ASN A 113 -12.48 2.90 -16.98
CA ASN A 113 -12.94 4.19 -17.51
C ASN A 113 -14.39 4.48 -17.07
N ARG A 114 -15.29 3.49 -17.18
CA ARG A 114 -16.68 3.62 -16.71
C ARG A 114 -16.81 3.84 -15.21
N LEU A 115 -15.91 3.26 -14.41
CA LEU A 115 -15.83 3.51 -12.95
C LEU A 115 -15.31 4.92 -12.60
N GLY A 116 -14.80 5.67 -13.59
CA GLY A 116 -14.17 6.98 -13.37
C GLY A 116 -12.83 6.88 -12.65
N VAL A 117 -12.06 5.83 -12.91
CA VAL A 117 -10.72 5.62 -12.34
C VAL A 117 -9.80 6.79 -12.70
N ARG A 118 -9.14 7.38 -11.69
CA ARG A 118 -8.23 8.53 -11.85
C ARG A 118 -6.76 8.14 -11.73
N ASP A 119 -6.46 7.09 -10.97
CA ASP A 119 -5.13 6.50 -10.89
C ASP A 119 -5.19 5.05 -11.41
N LEU A 120 -4.49 4.72 -12.49
CA LEU A 120 -4.37 3.34 -12.98
C LEU A 120 -2.97 2.81 -12.64
N ALA A 121 -2.90 1.70 -11.90
CA ALA A 121 -1.64 1.01 -11.66
C ALA A 121 -1.59 -0.33 -12.40
N LEU A 122 -0.51 -0.57 -13.15
CA LEU A 122 -0.18 -1.87 -13.73
C LEU A 122 0.89 -2.54 -12.88
N LEU A 123 0.55 -3.71 -12.34
CA LEU A 123 1.29 -4.35 -11.26
C LEU A 123 1.95 -5.64 -11.76
N PHE A 124 3.28 -5.61 -11.88
CA PHE A 124 4.08 -6.76 -12.32
C PHE A 124 4.78 -7.50 -11.16
N ASP A 125 4.35 -7.22 -9.92
CA ASP A 125 4.82 -7.86 -8.70
C ASP A 125 4.29 -9.29 -8.55
N ASP A 126 5.01 -10.10 -7.76
CA ASP A 126 4.66 -11.49 -7.42
C ASP A 126 4.57 -12.43 -8.62
N MET A 127 5.41 -12.21 -9.62
CA MET A 127 5.48 -13.01 -10.84
C MET A 127 6.92 -13.29 -11.24
N ARG A 128 7.13 -14.37 -12.02
CA ARG A 128 8.45 -14.78 -12.49
C ARG A 128 9.09 -13.72 -13.40
N GLY A 129 10.24 -13.20 -13.01
CA GLY A 129 10.93 -12.08 -13.66
C GLY A 129 12.22 -12.43 -14.44
N ASP A 130 12.76 -13.64 -14.31
CA ASP A 130 13.95 -14.12 -15.04
C ASP A 130 13.64 -14.49 -16.50
N ILE A 131 12.93 -13.62 -17.21
CA ILE A 131 12.57 -13.82 -18.62
C ILE A 131 13.31 -12.82 -19.54
N PRO A 132 13.61 -13.21 -20.79
CA PRO A 132 14.26 -12.29 -21.73
C PRO A 132 13.44 -11.04 -22.00
N GLN A 133 14.11 -9.89 -21.98
CA GLN A 133 13.53 -8.58 -22.35
C GLN A 133 12.33 -8.17 -21.48
N LEU A 134 12.28 -8.59 -20.21
CA LEU A 134 11.16 -8.28 -19.30
C LEU A 134 10.82 -6.79 -19.27
N ALA A 135 11.82 -5.92 -19.12
CA ALA A 135 11.61 -4.47 -19.08
C ALA A 135 10.90 -3.96 -20.34
N GLN A 136 11.37 -4.38 -21.53
CA GLN A 136 10.77 -3.97 -22.81
C GLN A 136 9.32 -4.44 -22.94
N LYS A 137 9.04 -5.68 -22.53
CA LYS A 137 7.68 -6.24 -22.54
C LYS A 137 6.75 -5.45 -21.62
N GLN A 138 7.21 -5.11 -20.42
CA GLN A 138 6.43 -4.31 -19.49
C GLN A 138 6.19 -2.89 -20.02
N ILE A 139 7.20 -2.25 -20.61
CA ILE A 139 7.06 -0.94 -21.27
C ILE A 139 5.98 -0.99 -22.35
N GLU A 140 6.04 -1.98 -23.24
CA GLU A 140 5.06 -2.16 -24.32
C GLU A 140 3.62 -2.26 -23.79
N ILE A 141 3.40 -3.13 -22.80
CA ILE A 141 2.08 -3.32 -22.18
C ILE A 141 1.59 -2.04 -21.50
N VAL A 142 2.48 -1.35 -20.79
CA VAL A 142 2.13 -0.13 -20.06
C VAL A 142 1.75 1.00 -21.01
N HIS A 143 2.55 1.25 -22.05
CA HIS A 143 2.23 2.27 -23.05
C HIS A 143 0.93 1.95 -23.78
N TRP A 144 0.75 0.68 -24.19
CA TRP A 144 -0.48 0.24 -24.84
C TRP A 144 -1.73 0.50 -23.97
N ALA A 145 -1.62 0.24 -22.66
CA ALA A 145 -2.70 0.49 -21.73
C ALA A 145 -2.94 1.98 -21.45
N ALA A 146 -1.85 2.76 -21.33
CA ALA A 146 -1.92 4.21 -21.11
C ALA A 146 -2.67 4.93 -22.25
N GLU A 147 -2.45 4.53 -23.51
CA GLU A 147 -3.19 5.07 -24.67
C GLU A 147 -4.70 4.83 -24.63
N ARG A 148 -5.17 3.88 -23.81
CA ARG A 148 -6.56 3.42 -23.74
C ARG A 148 -7.22 3.72 -22.39
N SER A 149 -6.46 4.27 -21.45
CA SER A 149 -6.98 4.68 -20.14
C SER A 149 -7.40 6.15 -20.17
N GLN A 150 -8.41 6.48 -19.36
CA GLN A 150 -8.83 7.86 -19.08
C GLN A 150 -8.33 8.35 -17.70
N ALA A 151 -7.46 7.59 -17.04
CA ALA A 151 -6.85 7.96 -15.77
C ALA A 151 -5.93 9.19 -15.93
N ASP A 152 -5.86 10.02 -14.89
CA ASP A 152 -4.95 11.17 -14.83
C ASP A 152 -3.50 10.74 -14.59
N ARG A 153 -3.33 9.65 -13.84
CA ARG A 153 -2.03 9.16 -13.42
C ARG A 153 -1.91 7.67 -13.72
N ILE A 154 -0.84 7.31 -14.41
CA ILE A 154 -0.47 5.93 -14.68
C ILE A 154 0.73 5.56 -13.79
N LEU A 155 0.62 4.42 -13.12
CA LEU A 155 1.63 3.88 -12.22
C LEU A 155 2.04 2.48 -12.67
N VAL A 156 3.29 2.14 -12.41
CA VAL A 156 3.82 0.78 -12.64
C VAL A 156 4.44 0.25 -11.36
N CYS A 157 4.04 -0.94 -10.93
CA CYS A 157 4.84 -1.72 -9.99
C CYS A 157 5.73 -2.66 -10.80
N PRO A 158 7.04 -2.42 -10.87
CA PRO A 158 7.94 -3.32 -11.60
C PRO A 158 8.05 -4.66 -10.87
N SER A 159 8.47 -5.73 -11.56
CA SER A 159 8.67 -7.05 -10.92
C SER A 159 9.75 -7.01 -9.84
N TYR A 160 10.73 -6.13 -10.00
CA TYR A 160 11.77 -5.88 -9.02
C TYR A 160 11.59 -4.47 -8.43
N TYR A 161 10.72 -4.35 -7.44
CA TYR A 161 10.29 -3.09 -6.81
C TYR A 161 11.09 -2.70 -5.55
N SER A 162 12.19 -3.40 -5.28
CA SER A 162 13.08 -3.20 -4.13
C SER A 162 14.49 -3.68 -4.45
N ASP A 163 15.49 -3.20 -3.69
CA ASP A 163 16.83 -3.80 -3.70
C ASP A 163 16.88 -5.15 -2.93
N ASP A 164 15.77 -5.55 -2.30
CA ASP A 164 15.73 -6.76 -1.49
C ASP A 164 16.11 -8.00 -2.31
N PRO A 165 17.17 -8.73 -1.94
CA PRO A 165 17.58 -9.96 -2.62
C PRO A 165 16.53 -11.07 -2.53
N VAL A 166 15.51 -10.95 -1.68
CA VAL A 166 14.38 -11.88 -1.66
C VAL A 166 13.65 -11.91 -3.01
N LEU A 167 13.59 -10.77 -3.73
CA LEU A 167 12.90 -10.71 -5.02
C LEU A 167 13.62 -11.58 -6.06
N ASP A 168 14.96 -11.57 -6.09
CA ASP A 168 15.75 -12.43 -6.99
C ASP A 168 15.60 -13.92 -6.65
N LYS A 169 15.45 -14.24 -5.36
CA LYS A 169 15.25 -15.62 -4.90
C LYS A 169 13.87 -16.17 -5.28
N VAL A 170 12.84 -15.35 -5.20
CA VAL A 170 11.44 -15.78 -5.39
C VAL A 170 11.00 -15.63 -6.85
N PHE A 171 11.43 -14.57 -7.53
CA PHE A 171 11.02 -14.23 -8.90
C PHE A 171 12.09 -14.57 -9.94
N GLY A 172 13.24 -15.09 -9.52
CA GLY A 172 14.37 -15.39 -10.39
C GLY A 172 15.31 -14.19 -10.54
N GLN A 173 16.54 -14.46 -11.00
CA GLN A 173 17.62 -13.49 -11.04
C GLN A 173 17.26 -12.30 -11.94
N ARG A 174 17.28 -11.08 -11.39
CA ARG A 174 16.99 -9.88 -12.17
C ARG A 174 18.13 -9.56 -13.15
N ASP A 175 17.76 -9.03 -14.31
CA ASP A 175 18.69 -8.35 -15.21
C ASP A 175 19.28 -7.13 -14.47
N PRO A 176 20.61 -6.98 -14.38
CA PRO A 176 21.25 -5.83 -13.73
C PRO A 176 20.78 -4.47 -14.29
N ASP A 177 20.42 -4.41 -15.57
CA ASP A 177 19.97 -3.17 -16.21
C ASP A 177 18.46 -2.95 -16.11
N TYR A 178 17.70 -3.87 -15.52
CA TYR A 178 16.23 -3.90 -15.55
C TYR A 178 15.59 -2.55 -15.17
N LEU A 179 15.99 -1.96 -14.03
CA LEU A 179 15.44 -0.69 -13.57
C LEU A 179 15.82 0.47 -14.49
N SER A 180 17.07 0.50 -14.96
CA SER A 180 17.53 1.55 -15.88
C SER A 180 16.82 1.50 -17.23
N ARG A 181 16.52 0.29 -17.74
CA ARG A 181 15.75 0.10 -18.98
C ARG A 181 14.31 0.56 -18.82
N LEU A 182 13.65 0.24 -17.70
CA LEU A 182 12.33 0.78 -17.39
C LEU A 182 12.36 2.31 -17.32
N GLY A 183 13.34 2.88 -16.60
CA GLY A 183 13.50 4.31 -16.44
C GLY A 183 13.78 5.06 -17.74
N GLN A 184 14.43 4.44 -18.72
CA GLN A 184 14.67 5.02 -20.05
C GLN A 184 13.49 4.82 -21.01
N GLY A 185 12.82 3.67 -20.94
CA GLY A 185 11.81 3.28 -21.92
C GLY A 185 10.39 3.72 -21.58
N LEU A 186 10.03 3.83 -20.29
CA LEU A 186 8.71 4.33 -19.88
C LEU A 186 8.60 5.84 -20.13
N ASP A 187 7.41 6.29 -20.52
CA ASP A 187 7.11 7.72 -20.68
C ASP A 187 7.43 8.45 -19.35
N PRO A 188 8.11 9.61 -19.36
CA PRO A 188 8.46 10.33 -18.14
C PRO A 188 7.28 10.69 -17.22
N ALA A 189 6.05 10.77 -17.75
CA ALA A 189 4.84 11.01 -16.97
C ALA A 189 4.35 9.77 -16.20
N ILE A 190 4.83 8.57 -16.56
CA ILE A 190 4.47 7.32 -15.86
C ILE A 190 5.31 7.21 -14.59
N GLU A 191 4.62 7.10 -13.46
CA GLU A 191 5.25 6.95 -12.14
C GLU A 191 5.56 5.48 -11.85
N ILE A 192 6.61 5.23 -11.06
CA ILE A 192 7.11 3.88 -10.78
C ILE A 192 7.15 3.66 -9.27
N PHE A 193 6.50 2.60 -8.80
CA PHE A 193 6.51 2.21 -7.39
C PHE A 193 7.89 1.74 -6.95
N TRP A 194 8.20 2.00 -5.68
CA TRP A 194 9.40 1.52 -5.01
C TRP A 194 9.11 1.27 -3.53
N THR A 195 9.52 0.13 -3.00
CA THR A 195 9.32 -0.23 -1.58
C THR A 195 10.55 -0.01 -0.71
N GLY A 196 11.68 0.36 -1.32
CA GLY A 196 12.92 0.69 -0.62
C GLY A 196 14.00 -0.39 -0.70
N GLU A 197 14.92 -0.40 0.27
CA GLU A 197 16.03 -1.36 0.35
C GLU A 197 15.56 -2.77 0.70
N GLU A 198 14.42 -2.89 1.39
CA GLU A 198 13.73 -4.14 1.70
C GLU A 198 12.28 -4.07 1.18
N VAL A 199 11.63 -5.23 0.98
CA VAL A 199 10.18 -5.25 0.64
C VAL A 199 9.37 -4.52 1.72
N CYS A 200 9.69 -4.78 2.99
CA CYS A 200 9.18 -4.03 4.14
C CYS A 200 10.32 -3.21 4.76
N SER A 201 10.68 -2.10 4.10
CA SER A 201 11.83 -1.27 4.48
C SER A 201 11.76 -0.72 5.90
N ARG A 202 12.85 -0.91 6.66
CA ARG A 202 13.03 -0.26 7.97
C ARG A 202 13.10 1.25 7.89
N ALA A 203 13.68 1.80 6.83
CA ALA A 203 13.83 3.24 6.64
C ALA A 203 14.03 3.59 5.15
N PHE A 204 13.86 4.86 4.83
CA PHE A 204 14.22 5.47 3.56
C PHE A 204 15.21 6.62 3.81
N SER A 205 16.34 6.61 3.11
CA SER A 205 17.31 7.71 3.17
C SER A 205 17.28 8.55 1.90
N VAL A 206 17.63 9.83 2.01
CA VAL A 206 17.76 10.73 0.85
C VAL A 206 18.77 10.20 -0.18
N GLY A 207 19.90 9.65 0.29
CA GLY A 207 20.92 9.08 -0.60
C GLY A 207 20.41 7.89 -1.40
N HIS A 208 19.69 6.98 -0.75
CA HIS A 208 19.05 5.84 -1.40
C HIS A 208 18.05 6.29 -2.48
N LEU A 209 17.12 7.17 -2.11
CA LEU A 209 16.08 7.63 -3.04
C LEU A 209 16.64 8.41 -4.22
N ARG A 210 17.73 9.16 -4.04
CA ARG A 210 18.42 9.85 -5.15
C ARG A 210 19.06 8.88 -6.14
N ARG A 211 19.72 7.82 -5.65
CA ARG A 211 20.27 6.77 -6.52
C ARG A 211 19.16 6.09 -7.31
N VAL A 212 18.08 5.69 -6.62
CA VAL A 212 16.91 5.07 -7.29
C VAL A 212 16.32 6.03 -8.32
N ALA A 213 16.20 7.31 -8.01
CA ALA A 213 15.69 8.30 -8.96
C ALA A 213 16.60 8.48 -10.19
N GLN A 214 17.91 8.34 -10.04
CA GLN A 214 18.85 8.34 -11.17
C GLN A 214 18.67 7.10 -12.05
N GLU A 215 18.47 5.92 -11.47
CA GLU A 215 18.21 4.70 -12.23
C GLU A 215 16.86 4.75 -12.95
N LEU A 216 15.81 5.25 -12.29
CA LEU A 216 14.47 5.37 -12.86
C LEU A 216 14.29 6.59 -13.77
N ASN A 217 15.26 7.51 -13.84
CA ASN A 217 15.16 8.82 -14.48
C ASN A 217 13.96 9.67 -14.00
N ARG A 218 13.45 9.42 -12.79
CA ARG A 218 12.30 10.10 -12.18
C ARG A 218 12.25 9.82 -10.69
N LYS A 219 11.54 10.64 -9.92
CA LYS A 219 11.32 10.36 -8.49
C LYS A 219 10.48 9.09 -8.33
N PRO A 220 10.84 8.17 -7.42
CA PRO A 220 10.01 7.02 -7.13
C PRO A 220 8.70 7.43 -6.43
N PHE A 221 7.64 6.67 -6.70
CA PHE A 221 6.43 6.65 -5.89
C PHE A 221 6.64 5.62 -4.77
N LEU A 222 6.55 6.02 -3.50
CA LEU A 222 6.71 5.05 -2.42
C LEU A 222 5.45 4.19 -2.25
N TRP A 223 5.63 2.87 -2.37
CA TRP A 223 4.71 1.89 -1.83
C TRP A 223 5.32 1.40 -0.51
N ASP A 224 4.92 2.03 0.59
CA ASP A 224 5.49 1.75 1.89
C ASP A 224 4.72 0.61 2.58
N ASN A 225 5.38 -0.54 2.77
CA ASN A 225 4.82 -1.70 3.45
C ASN A 225 4.86 -1.54 4.98
N TYR A 226 4.18 -0.48 5.46
CA TYR A 226 3.85 -0.25 6.86
C TYR A 226 2.54 0.55 6.91
N PRO A 227 1.52 0.13 7.69
CA PRO A 227 1.55 -0.89 8.75
C PRO A 227 1.12 -2.30 8.31
N VAL A 228 1.14 -2.63 7.02
CA VAL A 228 0.72 -3.95 6.54
C VAL A 228 1.29 -5.10 7.38
N ASN A 229 0.42 -6.01 7.81
CA ASN A 229 0.75 -7.19 8.60
C ASN A 229 0.21 -8.46 7.95
N ASP A 230 0.34 -8.53 6.63
CA ASP A 230 -0.05 -9.68 5.84
C ASP A 230 1.05 -10.76 5.79
N GLY A 231 0.67 -11.98 5.42
CA GLY A 231 1.60 -13.11 5.42
C GLY A 231 1.85 -13.70 6.82
N GLN A 232 2.30 -14.96 6.79
CA GLN A 232 2.29 -15.85 7.96
C GLN A 232 3.06 -15.31 9.17
N ARG A 233 4.19 -14.65 8.94
CA ARG A 233 5.03 -14.11 10.01
C ARG A 233 4.51 -12.76 10.52
N MET A 234 4.04 -11.88 9.64
CA MET A 234 3.67 -10.52 10.03
C MET A 234 2.28 -10.49 10.68
N SER A 235 1.36 -11.38 10.30
CA SER A 235 0.02 -11.50 10.90
C SER A 235 0.04 -11.85 12.40
N GLN A 236 1.21 -12.25 12.91
CA GLN A 236 1.44 -12.47 14.33
C GLN A 236 1.49 -11.16 15.13
N TYR A 237 1.58 -9.98 14.51
CA TYR A 237 1.80 -8.72 15.19
C TYR A 237 0.75 -7.68 14.78
N LEU A 238 0.46 -6.73 15.67
CA LEU A 238 -0.28 -5.50 15.33
C LEU A 238 0.72 -4.35 15.21
N TYR A 239 0.96 -3.88 13.98
CA TYR A 239 1.87 -2.75 13.72
C TYR A 239 1.16 -1.40 13.94
N LEU A 240 1.33 -0.85 15.13
CA LEU A 240 0.60 0.31 15.66
C LEU A 240 1.50 1.50 16.01
N ARG A 241 2.81 1.30 16.05
CA ARG A 241 3.81 2.32 16.41
C ARG A 241 3.74 3.49 15.42
N GLY A 242 4.03 4.70 15.91
CA GLY A 242 4.24 5.84 15.02
C GLY A 242 5.32 5.56 13.98
N PHE A 243 5.17 6.12 12.77
CA PHE A 243 6.13 5.94 11.69
C PHE A 243 7.54 6.33 12.13
N THR A 244 8.53 5.55 11.72
CA THR A 244 9.95 5.85 11.95
C THR A 244 10.74 5.55 10.68
N GLY A 245 11.94 6.14 10.54
CA GLY A 245 12.79 5.92 9.38
C GLY A 245 12.30 6.60 8.09
N ARG A 246 11.28 7.47 8.15
CA ARG A 246 10.80 8.29 7.02
C ARG A 246 11.07 9.77 7.34
N PRO A 247 12.34 10.22 7.37
CA PRO A 247 12.64 11.59 7.75
C PRO A 247 12.01 12.56 6.75
N ALA A 248 11.44 13.68 7.20
CA ALA A 248 10.66 14.59 6.36
C ALA A 248 11.38 15.05 5.08
N LYS A 249 12.72 15.09 5.10
CA LYS A 249 13.58 15.40 3.95
C LYS A 249 13.40 14.47 2.75
N ILE A 250 12.85 13.26 2.92
CA ILE A 250 12.59 12.37 1.77
C ILE A 250 11.45 12.89 0.89
N ALA A 251 10.62 13.81 1.37
CA ALA A 251 9.51 14.37 0.60
C ALA A 251 9.98 15.05 -0.70
N ASP A 252 11.20 15.58 -0.72
CA ASP A 252 11.80 16.19 -1.91
C ASP A 252 12.32 15.15 -2.90
N GLU A 253 12.43 13.88 -2.52
CA GLU A 253 13.03 12.81 -3.32
C GLU A 253 12.00 11.84 -3.88
N ILE A 254 10.71 12.01 -3.58
CA ILE A 254 9.61 11.12 -3.98
C ILE A 254 8.51 11.88 -4.72
N SER A 255 7.74 11.19 -5.56
CA SER A 255 6.57 11.78 -6.24
C SER A 255 5.34 11.78 -5.32
N ALA A 256 5.13 10.68 -4.60
CA ALA A 256 4.07 10.49 -3.61
C ALA A 256 4.45 9.39 -2.61
N HIS A 257 3.67 9.26 -1.53
CA HIS A 257 3.86 8.26 -0.49
C HIS A 257 2.53 7.53 -0.19
N GLY A 258 2.39 6.35 -0.77
CA GLY A 258 1.29 5.43 -0.48
C GLY A 258 1.68 4.43 0.59
N ILE A 259 0.80 4.21 1.56
CA ILE A 259 1.00 3.18 2.58
C ILE A 259 0.18 1.95 2.24
N ASN A 260 0.77 0.76 2.40
CA ASN A 260 0.04 -0.50 2.41
C ASN A 260 -0.54 -0.69 3.82
N PRO A 261 -1.87 -0.63 3.99
CA PRO A 261 -2.49 -0.64 5.30
C PRO A 261 -2.50 -2.04 5.93
N ALA A 262 -2.83 -2.11 7.22
CA ALA A 262 -2.95 -3.38 7.93
C ALA A 262 -4.28 -4.08 7.61
N LEU A 263 -4.37 -5.37 7.94
CA LEU A 263 -5.63 -6.11 7.89
C LEU A 263 -6.70 -5.56 8.84
N GLN A 264 -6.30 -4.74 9.81
CA GLN A 264 -7.16 -4.07 10.78
C GLN A 264 -7.51 -2.64 10.29
N PRO A 265 -8.74 -2.43 9.76
CA PRO A 265 -9.10 -1.17 9.13
C PRO A 265 -9.08 0.02 10.09
N THR A 266 -9.57 -0.12 11.32
CA THR A 266 -9.59 0.98 12.29
C THR A 266 -8.19 1.29 12.81
N LEU A 267 -7.45 0.25 13.21
CA LEU A 267 -6.12 0.40 13.80
C LEU A 267 -5.08 0.95 12.81
N THR A 268 -5.22 0.68 11.50
CA THR A 268 -4.39 1.28 10.44
C THR A 268 -4.31 2.81 10.52
N ARG A 269 -5.38 3.47 10.98
CA ARG A 269 -5.46 4.93 11.06
C ARG A 269 -4.41 5.53 12.00
N ILE A 270 -3.97 4.78 13.03
CA ILE A 270 -3.00 5.25 14.03
C ILE A 270 -1.64 5.55 13.39
N PRO A 271 -0.95 4.58 12.76
CA PRO A 271 0.30 4.86 12.05
C PRO A 271 0.08 5.84 10.91
N ALA A 272 -1.03 5.78 10.15
CA ALA A 272 -1.31 6.73 9.07
C ALA A 272 -1.30 8.20 9.56
N LEU A 273 -1.97 8.52 10.66
CA LEU A 273 -1.93 9.87 11.24
C LEU A 273 -0.51 10.28 11.68
N SER A 274 0.25 9.34 12.23
CA SER A 274 1.62 9.62 12.65
C SER A 274 2.57 9.89 11.48
N LEU A 275 2.27 9.39 10.27
CA LEU A 275 3.08 9.63 9.07
C LEU A 275 2.99 11.09 8.62
N ILE A 276 1.77 11.62 8.46
CA ILE A 276 1.62 13.03 8.07
C ILE A 276 2.23 13.94 9.14
N GLU A 277 2.05 13.61 10.42
CA GLU A 277 2.67 14.36 11.51
C GLU A 277 4.21 14.34 11.42
N SER A 278 4.81 13.22 10.99
CA SER A 278 6.27 13.14 10.79
C SER A 278 6.79 14.09 9.72
N TYR A 279 6.04 14.27 8.62
CA TYR A 279 6.40 15.24 7.59
C TYR A 279 6.24 16.69 8.09
N LEU A 280 5.16 16.97 8.82
CA LEU A 280 4.87 18.31 9.32
C LEU A 280 5.85 18.75 10.42
N GLN A 281 6.26 17.83 11.30
CA GLN A 281 7.14 18.13 12.43
C GLN A 281 8.64 18.05 12.08
N GLY A 282 9.00 17.30 11.02
CA GLY A 282 10.38 17.16 10.59
C GLY A 282 11.29 16.64 11.71
N GLU A 283 12.40 17.33 11.97
CA GLU A 283 13.36 16.96 13.01
C GLU A 283 12.79 17.06 14.45
N ASN A 284 11.65 17.74 14.65
CA ASN A 284 10.96 17.82 15.94
C ASN A 284 10.01 16.63 16.19
N TYR A 285 9.91 15.69 15.24
CA TYR A 285 8.98 14.58 15.34
C TYR A 285 9.37 13.57 16.42
N GLU A 286 8.47 13.33 17.38
CA GLU A 286 8.63 12.34 18.44
C GLU A 286 7.67 11.16 18.22
N TYR A 287 8.13 10.10 17.56
CA TYR A 287 7.27 8.98 17.10
C TYR A 287 6.40 8.36 18.20
N ARG A 288 6.91 8.28 19.44
CA ARG A 288 6.15 7.72 20.57
C ARG A 288 5.01 8.66 21.00
N ALA A 289 5.26 9.96 21.04
CA ALA A 289 4.25 10.95 21.41
C ALA A 289 3.22 11.14 20.29
N ALA A 290 3.66 11.16 19.03
CA ALA A 290 2.80 11.21 17.86
C ALA A 290 1.89 9.97 17.77
N GLY A 291 2.45 8.77 17.94
CA GLY A 291 1.67 7.53 17.98
C GLY A 291 0.62 7.51 19.09
N HIS A 292 0.94 8.05 20.28
CA HIS A 292 -0.01 8.16 21.38
C HIS A 292 -1.14 9.16 21.08
N ARG A 293 -0.82 10.35 20.52
CA ARG A 293 -1.83 11.32 20.06
C ARG A 293 -2.75 10.71 19.01
N ALA A 294 -2.18 10.02 18.02
CA ALA A 294 -2.93 9.34 16.98
C ALA A 294 -3.85 8.25 17.55
N ALA A 295 -3.36 7.44 18.50
CA ALA A 295 -4.17 6.42 19.17
C ALA A 295 -5.37 7.04 19.91
N ARG A 296 -5.16 8.14 20.65
CA ARG A 296 -6.26 8.86 21.33
C ARG A 296 -7.26 9.47 20.34
N GLN A 297 -6.80 9.94 19.18
CA GLN A 297 -7.68 10.47 18.14
C GLN A 297 -8.53 9.37 17.48
N VAL A 298 -7.94 8.19 17.24
CA VAL A 298 -8.61 7.08 16.55
C VAL A 298 -9.53 6.29 17.47
N LEU A 299 -9.14 6.10 18.73
CA LEU A 299 -9.80 5.19 19.67
C LEU A 299 -10.56 5.91 20.79
N GLY A 300 -10.39 7.23 20.91
CA GLY A 300 -10.78 8.00 22.09
C GLY A 300 -9.70 7.98 23.19
N PRO A 301 -9.77 8.91 24.16
CA PRO A 301 -8.76 9.08 25.21
C PRO A 301 -8.41 7.80 25.98
N GLU A 302 -9.43 7.15 26.55
CA GLU A 302 -9.24 6.01 27.47
C GLU A 302 -8.66 4.80 26.75
N LEU A 303 -9.26 4.40 25.62
CA LEU A 303 -8.78 3.26 24.84
C LEU A 303 -7.45 3.55 24.15
N GLY A 304 -7.20 4.80 23.75
CA GLY A 304 -5.91 5.23 23.20
C GLY A 304 -4.78 5.16 24.22
N ASP A 305 -5.03 5.57 25.47
CA ASP A 305 -4.07 5.43 26.57
C ASP A 305 -3.80 3.96 26.90
N LEU A 306 -4.86 3.16 26.97
CA LEU A 306 -4.78 1.70 27.17
C LEU A 306 -3.92 1.03 26.09
N LEU A 307 -4.15 1.35 24.81
CA LEU A 307 -3.36 0.81 23.70
C LEU A 307 -1.89 1.25 23.77
N HIS A 308 -1.63 2.48 24.20
CA HIS A 308 -0.25 2.97 24.34
C HIS A 308 0.53 2.25 25.44
N GLU A 309 -0.11 1.91 26.56
CA GLU A 309 0.46 1.06 27.60
C GLU A 309 0.81 -0.34 27.07
N ASP A 310 -0.09 -0.91 26.27
CA ASP A 310 0.00 -2.29 25.79
C ASP A 310 0.78 -2.42 24.46
N LEU A 311 1.24 -1.30 23.88
CA LEU A 311 1.82 -1.22 22.53
C LEU A 311 2.96 -2.23 22.30
N LEU A 312 3.92 -2.32 23.22
CA LEU A 312 5.06 -3.25 23.06
C LEU A 312 4.60 -4.71 23.10
N THR A 313 3.57 -5.02 23.87
CA THR A 313 2.98 -6.36 23.94
C THR A 313 2.29 -6.72 22.62
N LEU A 314 1.46 -5.81 22.09
CA LEU A 314 0.70 -6.01 20.86
C LEU A 314 1.59 -6.07 19.61
N GLN A 315 2.66 -5.27 19.58
CA GLN A 315 3.49 -5.11 18.38
C GLN A 315 4.76 -5.97 18.37
N ASP A 316 5.43 -6.20 19.50
CA ASP A 316 6.80 -6.76 19.49
C ASP A 316 6.86 -8.22 19.94
N ILE A 317 5.88 -8.71 20.70
CA ILE A 317 5.90 -10.08 21.24
C ILE A 317 5.47 -11.10 20.19
N GLY A 318 4.39 -10.82 19.48
CA GLY A 318 3.78 -11.74 18.52
C GLY A 318 2.79 -12.70 19.19
N LEU A 319 1.67 -12.96 18.52
CA LEU A 319 0.49 -13.68 19.03
C LEU A 319 0.85 -15.04 19.62
N ASP A 320 1.65 -15.85 18.92
CA ASP A 320 2.09 -17.17 19.40
C ASP A 320 2.95 -17.13 20.67
N ARG A 321 3.58 -15.99 20.98
CA ARG A 321 4.46 -15.83 22.16
C ARG A 321 3.82 -15.04 23.30
N LEU A 322 2.56 -14.65 23.19
CA LEU A 322 1.88 -13.91 24.25
C LEU A 322 1.70 -14.75 25.53
N ALA A 323 1.53 -16.06 25.40
CA ALA A 323 1.23 -16.96 26.54
C ALA A 323 0.09 -16.38 27.42
N GLU A 324 0.28 -16.31 28.74
CA GLU A 324 -0.71 -15.78 29.70
C GLU A 324 -1.12 -14.33 29.42
N LYS A 325 -0.25 -13.52 28.77
CA LYS A 325 -0.57 -12.13 28.40
C LYS A 325 -1.75 -12.05 27.43
N ALA A 326 -2.02 -13.09 26.64
CA ALA A 326 -3.16 -13.10 25.73
C ALA A 326 -4.50 -13.08 26.49
N ALA A 327 -4.61 -13.83 27.60
CA ALA A 327 -5.81 -13.81 28.43
C ALA A 327 -6.00 -12.46 29.11
N TRP A 328 -4.90 -11.89 29.64
CA TRP A 328 -4.89 -10.56 30.25
C TRP A 328 -5.30 -9.46 29.28
N LEU A 329 -4.81 -9.48 28.03
CA LEU A 329 -5.25 -8.55 26.99
C LEU A 329 -6.74 -8.72 26.67
N ARG A 330 -7.24 -9.96 26.56
CA ARG A 330 -8.67 -10.20 26.29
C ARG A 330 -9.56 -9.55 27.35
N GLU A 331 -9.22 -9.72 28.62
CA GLU A 331 -9.98 -9.10 29.72
C GLU A 331 -10.01 -7.57 29.59
N ARG A 332 -8.84 -6.94 29.35
CA ARG A 332 -8.71 -5.48 29.20
C ARG A 332 -9.52 -4.90 28.05
N TYR A 333 -9.56 -5.59 26.91
CA TYR A 333 -10.24 -5.09 25.72
C TYR A 333 -11.70 -5.56 25.59
N SER A 334 -12.14 -6.61 26.30
CA SER A 334 -13.50 -7.16 26.18
C SER A 334 -14.63 -6.22 26.63
N GLY A 335 -14.33 -5.27 27.53
CA GLY A 335 -15.30 -4.28 28.00
C GLY A 335 -15.56 -3.13 27.03
N GLN A 336 -14.82 -3.08 25.91
CA GLN A 336 -14.79 -1.94 25.00
C GLN A 336 -15.66 -2.22 23.75
N THR A 337 -16.54 -1.29 23.39
CA THR A 337 -17.41 -1.42 22.20
C THR A 337 -16.78 -0.84 20.93
N HIS A 338 -15.65 -0.14 21.05
CA HIS A 338 -14.99 0.55 19.95
C HIS A 338 -14.49 -0.45 18.87
N PRO A 339 -14.63 -0.14 17.56
CA PRO A 339 -14.14 -0.99 16.48
C PRO A 339 -12.68 -1.44 16.64
N GLY A 340 -11.77 -0.53 17.02
CA GLY A 340 -10.36 -0.86 17.26
C GLY A 340 -10.12 -1.89 18.38
N ALA A 341 -10.92 -1.88 19.46
CA ALA A 341 -10.83 -2.92 20.48
C ALA A 341 -11.31 -4.28 19.95
N ARG A 342 -12.37 -4.29 19.14
CA ARG A 342 -12.85 -5.51 18.46
C ARG A 342 -11.81 -6.08 17.51
N GLU A 343 -11.05 -5.24 16.81
CA GLU A 343 -9.93 -5.67 15.97
C GLU A 343 -8.82 -6.34 16.80
N ILE A 344 -8.46 -5.78 17.96
CA ILE A 344 -7.50 -6.41 18.88
C ILE A 344 -8.00 -7.78 19.36
N LEU A 345 -9.26 -7.88 19.79
CA LEU A 345 -9.86 -9.14 20.24
C LEU A 345 -9.89 -10.19 19.11
N ARG A 346 -10.30 -9.79 17.90
CA ARG A 346 -10.28 -10.67 16.72
C ARG A 346 -8.86 -11.15 16.39
N TRP A 347 -7.84 -10.30 16.54
CA TRP A 347 -6.45 -10.69 16.39
C TRP A 347 -6.01 -11.70 17.46
N LEU A 348 -6.35 -11.47 18.73
CA LEU A 348 -6.09 -12.43 19.81
C LEU A 348 -6.72 -13.80 19.54
N ASP A 349 -7.87 -13.82 18.87
CA ASP A 349 -8.60 -15.03 18.48
C ASP A 349 -8.15 -15.62 17.13
N GLY A 350 -7.11 -15.03 16.52
CA GLY A 350 -6.48 -15.55 15.31
C GLY A 350 -7.23 -15.25 14.00
N ALA A 351 -8.24 -14.38 14.02
CA ALA A 351 -9.07 -14.06 12.84
C ALA A 351 -8.30 -13.38 11.69
N TYR A 352 -7.09 -12.87 11.96
CA TYR A 352 -6.21 -12.24 10.97
C TYR A 352 -5.00 -13.10 10.60
N ARG A 353 -4.93 -14.36 11.06
CA ARG A 353 -3.84 -15.25 10.67
C ARG A 353 -3.87 -15.50 9.17
N ILE A 354 -2.71 -15.38 8.54
CA ILE A 354 -2.53 -15.68 7.12
C ILE A 354 -1.72 -16.97 6.98
N SER A 355 -2.23 -17.92 6.19
CA SER A 355 -1.48 -19.14 5.85
C SER A 355 -0.60 -18.92 4.61
N GLN A 356 0.42 -19.77 4.42
CA GLN A 356 1.19 -19.75 3.17
C GLN A 356 0.32 -20.09 1.96
N GLU A 357 -0.65 -21.00 2.12
CA GLU A 357 -1.61 -21.36 1.09
C GLU A 357 -2.47 -20.16 0.64
N MET A 358 -2.91 -19.31 1.58
CA MET A 358 -3.64 -18.09 1.24
C MET A 358 -2.78 -17.15 0.38
N VAL A 359 -1.51 -16.95 0.74
CA VAL A 359 -0.58 -16.13 -0.05
C VAL A 359 -0.35 -16.74 -1.44
N GLN A 360 -0.23 -18.07 -1.54
CA GLN A 360 0.00 -18.78 -2.79
C GLN A 360 -1.22 -18.89 -3.70
N THR A 361 -2.43 -18.65 -3.19
CA THR A 361 -3.68 -18.73 -3.97
C THR A 361 -4.20 -17.35 -4.40
N GLN A 362 -3.70 -16.29 -3.79
CA GLN A 362 -4.00 -14.89 -4.11
C GLN A 362 -2.99 -14.29 -5.11
#